data_AF-A0A817MFG4-F1
#
_entry.id   AF-A0A817MFG4-F1
#
_cell.length_a   1.000
_cell.length_b   1.000
_cell.length_c   1.000
_cell.angle_alpha   90.00
_cell.angle_beta   90.00
_cell.angle_gamma   90.00
#
_symmetry.space_group_name_H-M   'P 1'
#
loop_
_entity.id
_entity.type
_entity.pdbx_description
1 polymer ?
#
loop_
_entity_poly.entity_id
_entity_poly.type
_entity_poly.pdbx_seq_one_letter_code
_entity_poly.pdbx_strand_id
1 'polypeptide(L)' 'MRIETTQGTTTNAIGLNLKSLQFWNHFMYLLTRIINEDRERYSSVLNQFPSEINVGHISAETLRKLFSANLLEHLE' A
#
# COMPACT_ATOMS: atom_id res chain seq x y z
N MET A 1 28.49 -19.41 33.93
CA MET A 1 27.71 -19.57 32.70
C MET A 1 27.16 -18.21 32.33
N ARG A 2 27.73 -17.54 31.33
CA ARG A 2 27.24 -16.25 30.82
C ARG A 2 26.00 -16.57 29.97
N ILE A 3 24.85 -16.05 30.34
CA ILE A 3 23.66 -16.09 29.50
C ILE A 3 23.70 -14.87 28.59
N GLU A 4 23.83 -15.14 27.30
CA GLU A 4 23.79 -14.15 26.22
C GLU A 4 22.34 -13.64 26.10
N THR A 5 22.18 -12.33 26.09
CA THR A 5 20.94 -11.66 25.72
C THR A 5 20.73 -11.85 24.21
N THR A 6 19.97 -12.88 23.83
CA THR A 6 19.41 -12.98 22.48
C THR A 6 18.48 -11.81 22.27
N GLN A 7 18.82 -10.97 21.29
CA GLN A 7 18.04 -9.83 20.87
C GLN A 7 16.60 -10.24 20.58
N GLY A 8 15.67 -9.62 21.30
CA GLY A 8 14.26 -9.67 20.97
C GLY A 8 14.09 -9.15 19.56
N THR A 9 13.60 -10.03 18.68
CA THR A 9 13.02 -9.67 17.40
C THR A 9 11.89 -8.69 17.70
N THR A 10 12.16 -7.40 17.56
CA THR A 10 11.12 -6.36 17.56
C THR A 10 10.25 -6.65 16.36
N THR A 11 9.15 -7.34 16.61
CA THR A 11 7.99 -7.36 15.74
C THR A 11 7.61 -5.89 15.55
N ASN A 12 7.99 -5.33 14.39
CA ASN A 12 7.65 -3.98 13.98
C ASN A 12 6.13 -3.92 13.78
N ALA A 13 5.37 -3.86 14.87
CA ALA A 13 4.06 -3.28 14.86
C ALA A 13 4.29 -1.80 14.55
N ILE A 14 4.30 -1.47 13.25
CA ILE A 14 4.12 -0.10 12.79
C ILE A 14 2.74 0.27 13.33
N GLY A 15 2.70 0.85 14.53
CA GLY A 15 1.48 1.39 15.07
C GLY A 15 0.93 2.36 14.02
N LEU A 16 -0.34 2.18 13.67
CA LEU A 16 -1.12 3.06 12.80
C LEU A 16 -1.22 4.43 13.48
N ASN A 17 -0.11 5.16 13.52
CA ASN A 17 -0.04 6.51 14.03
C ASN A 17 -0.34 7.44 12.86
N LEU A 18 -1.62 7.79 12.70
CA LEU A 18 -2.10 8.71 11.67
C LEU A 18 -1.49 10.12 11.77
N LYS A 19 -0.84 10.47 12.89
CA LYS A 19 -0.08 11.73 13.05
C LYS A 19 1.38 11.60 12.61
N SER A 20 1.85 10.39 12.31
CA SER A 20 3.23 10.13 11.90
C SER A 20 3.40 10.35 10.39
N LEU A 21 4.24 11.30 10.02
CA LEU A 21 4.63 11.49 8.61
C LEU A 21 5.33 10.25 8.04
N GLN A 22 6.06 9.49 8.86
CA GLN A 22 6.72 8.25 8.44
C GLN A 22 5.71 7.17 8.06
N PHE A 23 4.58 7.12 8.78
CA PHE A 23 3.47 6.22 8.42
C PHE A 23 2.91 6.58 7.04
N TRP A 24 2.56 7.86 6.80
CA TRP A 24 2.03 8.30 5.52
C TRP A 24 3.02 8.10 4.37
N ASN A 25 4.32 8.35 4.57
CA ASN A 25 5.35 8.08 3.58
C ASN A 25 5.44 6.59 3.22
N HIS A 26 5.44 5.71 4.23
CA HIS A 26 5.47 4.27 3.98
C HIS A 26 4.17 3.78 3.32
N PHE A 27 3.03 4.31 3.72
CA PHE A 27 1.74 4.00 3.13
C PHE A 27 1.67 4.39 1.65
N MET A 28 2.10 5.61 1.30
CA MET A 28 2.17 6.06 -0.10
C MET A 28 3.14 5.23 -0.93
N TYR A 29 4.26 4.79 -0.34
CA TYR A 29 5.18 3.85 -0.98
C TYR A 29 4.48 2.51 -1.30
N LEU A 30 3.76 1.94 -0.34
CA LEU A 30 3.02 0.69 -0.54
C LEU A 30 1.91 0.83 -1.59
N LEU A 31 1.14 1.92 -1.57
CA LEU A 31 0.12 2.18 -2.60
C LEU A 31 0.74 2.28 -3.99
N THR A 32 1.83 3.03 -4.13
CA THR A 32 2.53 3.17 -5.41
C THR A 32 3.10 1.84 -5.89
N ARG A 33 3.58 0.99 -4.98
CA ARG A 33 4.06 -0.36 -5.28
C ARG A 33 2.94 -1.25 -5.83
N ILE A 34 1.74 -1.21 -5.25
CA ILE A 34 0.58 -1.98 -5.71
C ILE A 34 0.16 -1.52 -7.11
N ILE A 35 0.00 -0.21 -7.33
CA ILE A 35 -0.38 0.34 -8.64
C ILE A 35 0.65 -0.05 -9.71
N ASN A 36 1.94 0.00 -9.37
CA ASN A 36 2.99 -0.38 -10.33
C ASN A 36 2.98 -1.88 -10.63
N GLU A 37 2.71 -2.73 -9.65
CA GLU A 37 2.56 -4.17 -9.84
C GLU A 37 1.35 -4.51 -10.72
N ASP A 38 0.21 -3.85 -10.50
CA ASP A 38 -1.01 -3.93 -11.31
C ASP A 38 -0.74 -3.55 -12.77
N ARG A 39 0.04 -2.49 -12.97
CA ARG A 39 0.45 -2.05 -14.30
C ARG A 39 1.39 -3.05 -14.97
N GLU A 40 2.43 -3.53 -14.30
CA GLU A 40 3.52 -4.28 -14.93
C GLU A 40 3.25 -5.78 -15.02
N ARG A 41 2.71 -6.39 -13.97
CA ARG A 41 2.46 -7.84 -13.93
C ARG A 41 1.07 -8.18 -14.43
N TYR A 42 0.05 -7.57 -13.82
CA TYR A 42 -1.32 -7.98 -14.06
C TYR A 42 -1.86 -7.53 -15.42
N SER A 43 -1.43 -6.38 -15.95
CA SER A 43 -1.83 -5.95 -17.32
C SER A 43 -1.43 -6.96 -18.40
N SER A 44 -0.31 -7.66 -18.25
CA SER A 44 0.14 -8.66 -19.24
C SER A 44 -0.77 -9.89 -19.30
N VAL A 45 -1.33 -10.27 -18.16
CA VAL A 45 -2.20 -11.44 -18.01
C VAL A 45 -3.65 -11.08 -18.37
N LEU A 46 -4.09 -9.88 -18.00
CA LEU A 46 -5.45 -9.38 -18.20
C LEU A 46 -5.57 -8.53 -19.48
N ASN A 47 -4.94 -8.95 -20.57
CA ASN A 47 -4.89 -8.22 -21.84
C ASN A 47 -5.96 -8.66 -22.87
N GLN A 48 -7.10 -9.16 -22.40
CA GLN A 48 -8.16 -9.69 -23.28
C GLN A 48 -8.93 -8.60 -24.02
N PHE A 49 -9.00 -7.40 -23.43
CA PHE A 49 -9.65 -6.20 -24.00
C PHE A 49 -8.75 -4.97 -23.80
N PRO A 50 -7.61 -4.88 -24.52
CA PRO A 50 -6.60 -3.84 -24.31
C PRO A 50 -7.13 -2.41 -24.49
N SER A 51 -8.16 -2.22 -25.31
CA SER A 51 -8.81 -0.92 -25.54
C SER A 51 -9.78 -0.52 -24.42
N GLU A 52 -10.30 -1.48 -23.66
CA GLU A 52 -11.33 -1.27 -22.64
C GLU A 52 -10.75 -1.36 -21.22
N ILE A 53 -9.67 -2.12 -21.04
CA ILE A 53 -9.13 -2.46 -19.74
C ILE A 53 -7.68 -1.99 -19.63
N ASN A 54 -7.47 -0.97 -18.80
CA ASN A 54 -6.16 -0.58 -18.31
C ASN A 54 -6.10 -0.84 -16.79
N VAL A 55 -5.50 -1.98 -16.42
CA VAL A 55 -5.48 -2.46 -15.03
C VAL A 55 -4.80 -1.46 -14.09
N GLY A 56 -3.69 -0.86 -14.51
CA GLY A 56 -3.00 0.17 -13.72
C GLY A 56 -3.85 1.42 -13.49
N HIS A 57 -4.60 1.86 -14.50
CA HIS A 57 -5.51 3.00 -14.37
C HIS A 57 -6.67 2.69 -13.41
N ILE A 58 -7.32 1.54 -13.57
CA ILE A 58 -8.44 1.10 -12.70
C ILE A 58 -7.96 0.95 -11.25
N SER A 59 -6.78 0.37 -11.04
CA SER A 59 -6.16 0.23 -9.72
C SER A 59 -5.92 1.58 -9.05
N ALA A 60 -5.30 2.53 -9.77
CA ALA A 60 -5.06 3.87 -9.26
C ALA A 60 -6.35 4.63 -8.92
N GLU A 61 -7.38 4.54 -9.77
CA GLU A 61 -8.67 5.17 -9.51
C GLU A 61 -9.36 4.57 -8.28
N THR A 62 -9.34 3.24 -8.15
CA THR A 62 -9.97 2.51 -7.05
C THR A 62 -9.29 2.82 -5.72
N LEU A 63 -7.95 2.72 -5.66
CA LEU A 63 -7.18 3.01 -4.46
C LEU A 63 -7.34 4.48 -4.03
N ARG A 64 -7.41 5.42 -4.99
CA ARG A 64 -7.69 6.83 -4.68
C ARG A 64 -9.07 7.01 -4.06
N LYS A 65 -10.12 6.40 -4.63
CA LYS A 65 -11.49 6.49 -4.10
C LYS A 65 -11.56 5.98 -2.65
N LEU A 66 -10.99 4.81 -2.39
CA LEU A 66 -10.94 4.21 -1.05
C LEU A 66 -10.15 5.08 -0.08
N PHE A 67 -9.00 5.59 -0.50
CA PHE A 67 -8.16 6.47 0.31
C PHE A 67 -8.89 7.77 0.68
N SER A 68 -9.50 8.45 -0.30
CA SER A 68 -10.25 9.68 -0.04
C SER A 68 -11.46 9.45 0.86
N ALA A 69 -12.18 8.34 0.68
CA ALA A 69 -13.31 8.00 1.55
C ALA A 69 -12.87 7.72 3.00
N ASN A 70 -11.78 6.96 3.18
CA ASN A 70 -11.24 6.67 4.50
C ASN A 70 -10.72 7.94 5.20
N LEU A 71 -10.01 8.81 4.48
CA LEU A 71 -9.57 10.10 5.03
C LEU A 71 -10.74 10.98 5.43
N LEU A 72 -11.81 11.02 4.62
CA LEU A 72 -13.00 11.80 4.94
C LEU A 72 -13.65 11.32 6.24
N GLU A 73 -13.82 10.01 6.41
CA GLU A 73 -14.40 9.41 7.62
C GLU A 73 -13.55 9.65 8.88
N HIS A 74 -12.22 9.66 8.76
CA HIS A 74 -11.32 9.77 9.92
C HIS A 74 -10.93 11.22 10.25
N LEU A 75 -11.35 12.21 9.45
CA LEU A 75 -11.06 13.63 9.64
C LEU A 75 -12.30 14.46 10.04
N GLU A 76 -13.49 13.86 10.12
CA GLU A 76 -14.70 14.44 10.75
C GLU A 76 -14.80 14.06 12.24
#